data_AF-S2KU04-F1
#
_entry.id   AF-S2KU04-F1
#
_cell.length_a   1.000
_cell.length_b   1.000
_cell.length_c   1.000
_cell.angle_alpha   90.00
_cell.angle_beta   90.00
_cell.angle_gamma   90.00
#
_symmetry.space_group_name_H-M   'P 1'
#
loop_
_entity.id
_entity.type
_entity.pdbx_description
1 polymer ?
#
loop_
_entity_poly.entity_id
_entity_poly.type
_entity_poly.pdbx_seq_one_letter_code
_entity_poly.pdbx_strand_id
1 'polypeptide(L)'
;MTAQKWLEELERLVNMATPGPWAYEQHGDTSECGVGVILDDNNKQISGLNTDTTLFVADAIAPEVASSTDAAYIVAACNAVPRLVEMLRIAVSFIEAQNARRAREGEMAIMCETMQLLFTMTEPKE
;
A
#
# COMPACT_ATOMS: atom_id res chain seq x y z
N MET A 1 -6.16 -3.68 19.02
CA MET A 1 -6.64 -2.66 18.06
C MET A 1 -7.83 -3.29 17.32
N THR A 2 -8.93 -2.56 17.08
CA THR A 2 -10.04 -3.12 16.26
C THR A 2 -9.68 -3.03 14.79
N ALA A 3 -10.25 -3.88 13.94
CA ALA A 3 -9.97 -3.86 12.50
C ALA A 3 -10.32 -2.50 11.86
N GLN A 4 -11.41 -1.87 12.30
CA GLN A 4 -11.80 -0.53 11.88
C GLN A 4 -10.73 0.52 12.21
N LYS A 5 -10.23 0.54 13.45
CA LYS A 5 -9.17 1.47 13.87
C LYS A 5 -7.86 1.25 13.12
N TRP A 6 -7.57 0.01 12.75
CA TRP A 6 -6.40 -0.32 11.95
C TRP A 6 -6.51 0.21 10.53
N LEU A 7 -7.67 0.05 9.88
CA LEU A 7 -7.92 0.60 8.54
C LEU A 7 -7.87 2.13 8.54
N GLU A 8 -8.47 2.77 9.54
CA GLU A 8 -8.42 4.23 9.73
C GLU A 8 -6.99 4.74 9.88
N GLU A 9 -6.15 4.03 10.65
CA GLU A 9 -4.74 4.38 10.80
C GLU A 9 -3.97 4.20 9.49
N LEU A 10 -4.22 3.13 8.73
CA LEU A 10 -3.61 2.94 7.41
C LEU A 10 -4.03 4.05 6.43
N GLU A 11 -5.30 4.44 6.40
CA GLU A 11 -5.77 5.56 5.58
C GLU A 11 -5.07 6.86 5.95
N ARG A 12 -4.92 7.12 7.26
CA ARG A 12 -4.18 8.30 7.74
C ARG A 12 -2.74 8.29 7.26
N LEU A 13 -2.06 7.14 7.34
CA LEU A 13 -0.68 6.98 6.87
C LEU A 13 -0.57 7.16 5.34
N VAL A 14 -1.50 6.57 4.56
CA VAL A 14 -1.54 6.73 3.10
C VAL A 14 -1.75 8.20 2.70
N ASN A 15 -2.62 8.94 3.39
CA ASN A 15 -2.87 10.35 3.13
C ASN A 15 -1.69 11.27 3.50
N MET A 16 -0.82 10.84 4.41
CA MET A 16 0.39 11.56 4.80
C MET A 16 1.63 11.17 3.99
N ALA A 17 1.60 10.01 3.34
CA ALA A 17 2.71 9.52 2.55
C ALA A 17 2.88 10.35 1.27
N THR A 18 4.12 10.46 0.78
CA THR A 18 4.40 10.97 -0.57
C THR A 18 3.65 10.09 -1.57
N PRO A 19 2.83 10.66 -2.46
CA PRO A 19 2.14 9.87 -3.48
C PRO A 19 3.14 9.11 -4.35
N GLY A 20 2.80 7.88 -4.71
CA GLY A 20 3.53 7.15 -5.75
C GLY A 20 3.28 7.71 -7.14
N PRO A 21 3.93 7.17 -8.18
CA PRO A 21 4.68 5.92 -8.19
C PRO A 21 6.06 6.01 -7.53
N TRP A 22 6.37 5.01 -6.71
CA TRP A 22 7.68 4.81 -6.09
C TRP A 22 8.59 3.97 -7.00
N ALA A 23 9.90 4.21 -6.91
CA ALA A 23 10.96 3.49 -7.62
C ALA A 23 12.20 3.33 -6.71
N TYR A 24 13.15 2.52 -7.16
CA TYR A 24 14.45 2.40 -6.50
C TYR A 24 15.56 2.57 -7.51
N GLU A 25 16.74 2.95 -7.05
CA GLU A 25 17.96 3.09 -7.83
C GLU A 25 19.09 2.32 -7.15
N GLN A 26 19.91 1.62 -7.93
CA GLN A 26 21.12 0.98 -7.41
C GLN A 26 22.30 1.93 -7.50
N HIS A 27 22.94 2.21 -6.37
CA HIS A 27 24.16 3.03 -6.32
C HIS A 27 25.38 2.21 -6.74
N GLY A 28 25.72 2.24 -8.04
CA GLY A 28 26.98 1.72 -8.59
C GLY A 28 27.45 0.40 -7.94
N ASP A 29 28.70 0.38 -7.47
CA ASP A 29 29.37 -0.81 -6.93
C ASP A 29 29.11 -1.04 -5.42
N THR A 30 28.38 -0.16 -4.73
CA THR A 30 28.22 -0.25 -3.25
C THR A 30 27.15 -1.26 -2.82
N SER A 31 26.42 -1.86 -3.77
CA SER A 31 25.25 -2.74 -3.53
C SER A 31 24.11 -2.06 -2.75
N GLU A 32 24.24 -0.78 -2.44
CA GLU A 32 23.23 0.02 -1.78
C GLU A 32 22.20 0.50 -2.80
N CYS A 33 20.97 0.64 -2.36
CA CYS A 33 19.88 1.16 -3.17
C CYS A 33 19.18 2.31 -2.47
N GLY A 34 18.90 3.38 -3.22
CA GLY A 34 17.98 4.43 -2.82
C GLY A 34 16.55 4.06 -3.21
N VAL A 35 15.57 4.26 -2.32
CA VAL A 35 14.14 4.11 -2.63
C VAL A 35 13.45 5.47 -2.53
N GLY A 36 12.67 5.85 -3.53
CA GLY A 36 11.99 7.14 -3.53
C GLY A 36 11.16 7.40 -4.79
N VAL A 37 10.96 8.67 -5.13
CA VAL A 37 10.21 9.08 -6.33
C VAL A 37 11.16 9.53 -7.44
N ILE A 38 10.76 9.31 -8.69
CA ILE A 38 11.47 9.81 -9.87
C ILE A 38 10.78 11.09 -10.33
N LEU A 39 11.56 12.15 -10.56
CA LEU A 39 11.08 13.40 -11.11
C LEU A 39 11.61 13.60 -12.54
N ASP A 40 10.81 14.19 -13.41
CA ASP A 40 11.28 14.70 -14.70
C ASP A 40 12.00 16.05 -14.56
N ASP A 41 12.53 16.59 -15.67
CA ASP A 41 13.23 17.88 -15.71
C ASP A 41 12.38 19.08 -15.23
N ASN A 42 11.05 18.91 -15.12
CA ASN A 42 10.12 19.93 -14.61
C ASN A 42 9.73 19.68 -13.14
N ASN A 43 10.46 18.83 -12.42
CA ASN A 43 10.17 18.39 -11.06
C ASN A 43 8.81 17.67 -10.92
N LYS A 44 8.30 17.05 -11.99
CA LYS A 44 7.06 16.29 -11.94
C LYS A 44 7.33 14.82 -11.75
N GLN A 45 6.60 14.19 -10.84
CA GLN A 45 6.72 12.75 -10.61
C GLN A 45 6.30 11.94 -11.84
N ILE A 46 7.15 11.00 -12.23
CA ILE A 46 6.92 10.09 -13.35
C ILE A 46 6.95 8.63 -12.90
N SER A 47 6.16 7.80 -13.58
CA SER A 47 6.12 6.35 -13.36
C SER A 47 7.20 5.65 -14.16
N GLY A 48 8.00 4.80 -13.51
CA GLY A 48 8.99 3.99 -14.22
C GLY A 48 9.64 2.94 -13.32
N LEU A 49 9.89 1.77 -13.90
CA LEU A 49 10.98 0.90 -13.44
C LEU A 49 12.27 1.64 -13.72
N ASN A 50 13.15 1.77 -12.72
CA ASN A 50 14.51 2.26 -12.93
C ASN A 50 15.33 1.20 -13.68
N THR A 51 15.01 1.03 -14.96
CA THR A 51 15.78 0.27 -15.94
C THR A 51 16.53 1.20 -16.88
N ASP A 52 16.18 2.49 -16.84
CA ASP A 52 16.87 3.56 -17.53
C ASP A 52 17.85 4.21 -16.57
N THR A 53 19.14 3.99 -16.79
CA THR A 53 20.24 4.45 -15.92
C THR A 53 20.39 5.98 -15.86
N THR A 54 19.52 6.73 -16.55
CA THR A 54 19.46 8.19 -16.47
C THR A 54 18.42 8.70 -15.49
N LEU A 55 17.58 7.83 -14.89
CA LEU A 55 16.55 8.21 -13.92
C LEU A 55 17.03 7.98 -12.49
N PHE A 56 17.15 9.08 -11.74
CA PHE A 56 17.63 9.08 -10.36
C PHE A 56 16.48 9.21 -9.37
N VAL A 57 16.61 8.56 -8.20
CA VAL A 57 15.68 8.79 -7.09
C VAL A 57 15.93 10.20 -6.52
N ALA A 58 14.93 11.08 -6.62
CA ALA A 58 15.07 12.48 -6.23
C ALA A 58 14.85 12.73 -4.73
N ASP A 59 14.09 11.87 -4.05
CA ASP A 59 13.79 11.97 -2.62
C ASP A 59 13.84 10.58 -1.98
N ALA A 60 15.00 10.23 -1.44
CA ALA A 60 15.26 8.91 -0.87
C ALA A 60 14.62 8.78 0.52
N ILE A 61 13.57 7.98 0.64
CA ILE A 61 12.95 7.63 1.93
C ILE A 61 13.73 6.55 2.69
N ALA A 62 14.52 5.76 1.95
CA ALA A 62 15.41 4.75 2.49
C ALA A 62 16.72 4.79 1.68
N PRO A 63 17.73 5.56 2.12
CA PRO A 63 19.01 5.70 1.42
C PRO A 63 19.95 4.49 1.60
N GLU A 64 19.67 3.62 2.57
CA GLU A 64 20.55 2.50 2.97
C GLU A 64 19.82 1.15 2.87
N VAL A 65 19.21 0.85 1.71
CA VAL A 65 18.65 -0.49 1.49
C VAL A 65 19.78 -1.40 0.99
N ALA A 66 20.15 -2.40 1.81
CA ALA A 66 21.33 -3.25 1.62
C ALA A 66 21.25 -4.24 0.44
N SER A 67 20.24 -4.12 -0.43
CA SER A 67 19.99 -5.03 -1.54
C SER A 67 18.96 -4.46 -2.50
N SER A 68 19.17 -4.66 -3.80
CA SER A 68 18.19 -4.33 -4.84
C SER A 68 16.89 -5.13 -4.72
N THR A 69 16.95 -6.33 -4.15
CA THR A 69 15.76 -7.15 -3.88
C THR A 69 14.88 -6.50 -2.82
N ASP A 70 15.49 -6.02 -1.74
CA ASP A 70 14.76 -5.37 -0.65
C ASP A 70 14.19 -4.03 -1.11
N ALA A 71 14.95 -3.28 -1.92
CA ALA A 71 14.50 -2.02 -2.49
C ALA A 71 13.31 -2.23 -3.44
N ALA A 72 13.38 -3.25 -4.31
CA ALA A 72 12.27 -3.65 -5.17
C ALA A 72 11.03 -4.06 -4.38
N TYR A 73 11.22 -4.81 -3.28
CA TYR A 73 10.13 -5.21 -2.39
C TYR A 73 9.47 -4.00 -1.72
N ILE A 74 10.25 -3.05 -1.19
CA ILE A 74 9.73 -1.83 -0.59
C ILE A 74 8.94 -1.02 -1.62
N VAL A 75 9.48 -0.82 -2.82
CA VAL A 75 8.78 -0.13 -3.92
C VAL A 75 7.46 -0.81 -4.27
N ALA A 76 7.47 -2.14 -4.39
CA ALA A 76 6.26 -2.90 -4.68
C ALA A 76 5.21 -2.71 -3.58
N ALA A 77 5.62 -2.74 -2.31
CA ALA A 77 4.74 -2.51 -1.17
C ALA A 77 4.18 -1.08 -1.16
N CYS A 78 5.03 -0.06 -1.31
CA CYS A 78 4.63 1.35 -1.35
C CYS A 78 3.61 1.64 -2.47
N ASN A 79 3.73 0.97 -3.62
CA ASN A 79 2.79 1.10 -4.73
C ASN A 79 1.51 0.26 -4.55
N ALA A 80 1.58 -0.89 -3.87
CA ALA A 80 0.44 -1.80 -3.70
C ALA A 80 -0.47 -1.43 -2.52
N VAL A 81 0.10 -0.99 -1.39
CA VAL A 81 -0.63 -0.74 -0.14
C VAL A 81 -1.79 0.26 -0.31
N PRO A 82 -1.62 1.43 -0.93
CA PRO A 82 -2.73 2.37 -1.13
C PRO A 82 -3.90 1.74 -1.93
N ARG A 83 -3.58 0.90 -2.93
CA ARG A 83 -4.60 0.20 -3.74
C ARG A 83 -5.31 -0.88 -2.92
N LEU A 84 -4.57 -1.62 -2.09
CA LEU A 84 -5.13 -2.64 -1.22
C LEU A 84 -6.07 -2.03 -0.17
N VAL A 85 -5.70 -0.89 0.43
CA VAL A 85 -6.55 -0.15 1.37
C VAL A 85 -7.86 0.22 0.69
N GLU A 86 -7.83 0.81 -0.50
CA GLU A 86 -9.06 1.18 -1.22
C GLU A 86 -9.91 -0.04 -1.62
N MET A 87 -9.28 -1.14 -2.09
CA MET A 87 -9.98 -2.38 -2.40
C MET A 87 -10.69 -2.96 -1.17
N LEU A 88 -10.04 -2.93 0.01
CA LEU A 88 -10.64 -3.41 1.27
C LEU A 88 -11.84 -2.56 1.68
N ARG A 89 -11.77 -1.22 1.54
CA ARG A 89 -12.89 -0.31 1.83
C ARG A 89 -14.11 -0.62 0.95
N ILE A 90 -13.88 -0.80 -0.35
CA ILE A 90 -14.94 -1.14 -1.30
C ILE A 90 -15.56 -2.51 -0.96
N ALA A 91 -14.72 -3.52 -0.68
CA ALA A 91 -15.19 -4.85 -0.33
C ALA A 91 -16.06 -4.85 0.94
N VAL A 92 -15.62 -4.14 2.00
CA VAL A 92 -16.40 -4.00 3.22
C VAL A 92 -17.72 -3.28 2.96
N SER A 93 -17.70 -2.17 2.23
CA SER A 93 -18.92 -1.42 1.87
C SER A 93 -19.93 -2.27 1.11
N PHE A 94 -19.46 -3.12 0.19
CA PHE A 94 -20.32 -4.04 -0.55
C PHE A 94 -20.97 -5.08 0.35
N ILE A 95 -20.21 -5.66 1.27
CA ILE A 95 -20.71 -6.69 2.21
C ILE A 95 -21.74 -6.08 3.17
N GLU A 96 -21.49 -4.87 3.68
CA GLU A 96 -22.45 -4.14 4.52
C GLU A 96 -23.76 -3.85 3.78
N ALA A 97 -23.68 -3.39 2.53
CA ALA A 97 -24.85 -3.16 1.69
C ALA A 97 -25.65 -4.46 1.44
N GLN A 98 -24.96 -5.58 1.23
CA GLN A 98 -25.57 -6.89 1.05
C GLN A 98 -26.26 -7.38 2.34
N ASN A 99 -25.63 -7.19 3.49
CA ASN A 99 -26.22 -7.53 4.79
C ASN A 99 -27.46 -6.69 5.10
N ALA A 100 -27.42 -5.39 4.82
CA ALA A 100 -28.59 -4.51 4.96
C ALA A 100 -29.74 -4.91 4.03
N ARG A 101 -29.43 -5.42 2.83
CA ARG A 101 -30.43 -5.98 1.91
C ARG A 101 -31.06 -7.26 2.45
N ARG A 102 -30.26 -8.23 2.89
CA ARG A 102 -30.74 -9.49 3.49
C ARG A 102 -31.67 -9.26 4.68
N ALA A 103 -31.30 -8.32 5.55
CA ALA A 103 -32.13 -7.94 6.69
C ALA A 103 -33.50 -7.40 6.27
N ARG A 104 -33.57 -6.63 5.17
CA ARG A 104 -34.86 -6.17 4.60
C ARG A 104 -35.67 -7.29 3.96
N GLU A 105 -35.01 -8.29 3.40
CA GLU A 105 -35.64 -9.47 2.78
C GLU A 105 -36.06 -10.53 3.83
N GLY A 106 -35.83 -10.28 5.12
CA GLY A 106 -36.15 -11.20 6.21
C GLY A 106 -35.20 -12.40 6.32
N GLU A 107 -34.09 -12.39 5.57
CA GLU A 107 -33.03 -13.38 5.68
C GLU A 107 -32.22 -13.15 6.96
N MET A 108 -31.71 -14.23 7.55
CA MET A 108 -30.83 -14.14 8.73
C MET A 108 -29.60 -13.31 8.38
N ALA A 109 -29.48 -12.13 9.00
CA ALA A 109 -28.28 -11.32 8.89
C ALA A 109 -27.11 -12.06 9.56
N ILE A 110 -26.00 -12.24 8.82
CA ILE A 110 -24.75 -12.68 9.44
C ILE A 110 -24.21 -11.47 10.22
N MET A 111 -24.49 -11.45 11.53
CA MET A 111 -24.00 -10.45 12.50
C MET A 111 -22.52 -10.68 12.80
N CYS A 112 -21.69 -10.70 11.76
CA CYS A 112 -20.24 -10.70 11.91
C CYS A 112 -19.71 -9.37 11.38
N GLU A 113 -18.95 -8.65 12.21
CA GLU A 113 -18.13 -7.52 11.76
C GLU A 113 -17.13 -8.06 10.74
N THR A 114 -17.49 -7.95 9.47
CA THR A 114 -16.77 -8.58 8.35
C THR A 114 -15.30 -8.17 8.34
N MET A 115 -15.03 -6.90 8.64
CA MET A 115 -13.67 -6.39 8.75
C MET A 115 -12.89 -7.05 9.90
N GLN A 116 -13.53 -7.30 11.04
CA GLN A 116 -12.90 -7.95 12.18
C GLN A 116 -12.61 -9.43 11.91
N LEU A 117 -13.52 -10.13 11.20
CA LEU A 117 -13.27 -11.50 10.75
C LEU A 117 -12.09 -11.58 9.79
N LEU A 118 -12.08 -10.72 8.76
CA LEU A 118 -10.98 -10.65 7.80
C LEU A 118 -9.66 -10.40 8.51
N PHE A 119 -9.63 -9.41 9.40
CA PHE A 119 -8.45 -9.08 10.21
C PHE A 119 -7.92 -10.31 10.96
N THR A 120 -8.78 -11.00 11.73
CA THR A 120 -8.39 -12.21 12.48
C THR A 120 -7.96 -13.37 11.58
N MET A 121 -8.57 -13.53 10.40
CA MET A 121 -8.16 -14.59 9.45
C MET A 121 -6.81 -14.33 8.81
N THR A 122 -6.43 -13.06 8.65
CA THR A 122 -5.17 -12.62 8.01
C THR A 122 -4.06 -12.29 8.99
N GLU A 123 -4.35 -12.25 10.28
CA GLU A 123 -3.35 -12.01 11.32
C GLU A 123 -2.26 -13.09 11.24
N PRO A 124 -0.96 -12.72 11.19
CA PRO A 124 0.12 -13.69 11.18
C PRO A 124 -0.01 -14.60 12.40
N LYS A 125 -0.03 -15.91 12.14
CA LYS A 125 0.02 -16.89 13.24
C LYS A 125 1.48 -17.03 13.65
N GLU A 126 1.78 -16.65 14.89
CA GLU A 126 3.07 -16.91 15.53
C GLU A 126 3.45 -18.40 15.46
#